data_AF-A0A146FFW5-F1
#
_entry.id   AF-A0A146FFW5-F1
#
_cell.length_a   1.000
_cell.length_b   1.000
_cell.length_c   1.000
_cell.angle_alpha   90.00
_cell.angle_beta   90.00
_cell.angle_gamma   90.00
#
_symmetry.space_group_name_H-M   'P 1'
#
loop_
_entity.id
_entity.type
_entity.pdbx_description
1 polymer ?
#
loop_
_entity_poly.entity_id
_entity_poly.type
_entity_poly.pdbx_seq_one_letter_code
_entity_poly.pdbx_strand_id
1 'polypeptide(L)'
;MQGSNFQREGLGARIAITLAVVGLTTVFYKMVKTRLYMYRLRKQGMPMPPWDPIFGHLRIMPGLAKKCPSDAMQSQSFAILSMEYPGLQNGFYIDVWPFMYPMFVCTTPPLAVQACQTYNLTKPTDLLAGFINPMAGGDNFFTTNGAVWKRDRDLFNHGFSMAAVLGHVDYILEEAEIYVEILREHAKKGDTFSMDDLACNYMMDVVGNVAL
;
A
#
# COMPACT_ATOMS: atom_id res chain seq x y z
N MET A 1 43.88 -12.34 -32.15
CA MET A 1 42.97 -11.40 -31.44
C MET A 1 41.94 -12.17 -30.60
N GLN A 2 42.36 -12.93 -29.59
CA GLN A 2 41.45 -13.80 -28.79
C GLN A 2 41.53 -13.55 -27.26
N GLY A 3 42.47 -12.72 -26.79
CA GLY A 3 42.73 -12.51 -25.36
C GLY A 3 41.76 -11.57 -24.63
N SER A 4 41.07 -10.66 -25.33
CA SER A 4 40.21 -9.67 -24.67
C SER A 4 38.85 -10.20 -24.23
N ASN A 5 38.33 -11.28 -24.85
CA ASN A 5 37.04 -11.87 -24.48
C ASN A 5 37.12 -12.70 -23.19
N PHE A 6 38.20 -13.46 -22.99
CA PHE A 6 38.38 -14.30 -21.80
C PHE A 6 38.57 -13.48 -20.51
N GLN A 7 39.26 -12.33 -20.58
CA GLN A 7 39.38 -11.41 -19.44
C GLN A 7 38.06 -10.70 -19.10
N ARG A 8 37.20 -10.45 -20.09
CA ARG A 8 35.88 -9.83 -19.89
C ARG A 8 34.90 -10.78 -19.20
N GLU A 9 34.92 -12.06 -19.52
CA GLU A 9 34.08 -13.09 -18.87
C GLU A 9 34.45 -13.29 -17.39
N GLY A 10 35.75 -13.36 -17.08
CA GLY A 10 36.23 -13.47 -15.70
C GLY A 10 35.95 -12.24 -14.84
N LEU A 11 35.97 -11.04 -15.44
CA LEU A 11 35.61 -9.80 -14.76
C LEU A 11 34.09 -9.72 -14.49
N GLY A 12 33.26 -10.10 -15.47
CA GLY A 12 31.81 -10.15 -15.34
C GLY A 12 31.35 -11.09 -14.22
N ALA A 13 31.95 -12.29 -14.15
CA ALA A 13 31.66 -13.25 -13.08
C ALA A 13 32.03 -12.71 -11.69
N ARG A 14 33.18 -12.04 -11.56
CA ARG A 14 33.60 -11.42 -10.30
C ARG A 14 32.66 -10.30 -9.87
N ILE A 15 32.25 -9.43 -10.80
CA ILE A 15 31.29 -8.37 -10.53
C ILE A 15 29.94 -8.96 -10.09
N ALA A 16 29.44 -9.98 -10.78
CA ALA A 16 28.19 -10.65 -10.42
C ALA A 16 28.26 -11.26 -9.01
N ILE A 17 29.36 -11.94 -8.66
CA ILE A 17 29.56 -12.50 -7.32
C ILE A 17 29.62 -11.39 -6.27
N THR A 18 30.37 -10.31 -6.52
CA THR A 18 30.46 -9.17 -5.59
C THR A 18 29.09 -8.54 -5.37
N LEU A 19 28.33 -8.27 -6.43
CA LEU A 19 26.97 -7.72 -6.33
C LEU A 19 26.03 -8.66 -5.56
N ALA A 20 26.11 -9.98 -5.81
CA ALA A 20 25.32 -10.97 -5.09
C ALA A 20 25.67 -11.00 -3.60
N VAL A 21 26.96 -10.96 -3.24
CA VAL A 21 27.41 -10.90 -1.84
C VAL A 21 26.95 -9.60 -1.17
N VAL A 22 27.10 -8.45 -1.83
CA VAL A 22 26.61 -7.17 -1.30
C VAL A 22 25.09 -7.18 -1.13
N GLY A 23 24.34 -7.72 -2.09
CA GLY A 23 22.89 -7.89 -2.00
C GLY A 23 22.49 -8.78 -0.82
N LEU A 24 23.07 -9.98 -0.70
CA LEU A 24 22.78 -10.93 0.37
C LEU A 24 23.14 -10.38 1.76
N THR A 25 24.30 -9.75 1.90
CA THR A 25 24.72 -9.12 3.16
C THR A 25 23.78 -7.97 3.55
N THR A 26 23.34 -7.16 2.59
CA THR A 26 22.38 -6.07 2.84
C THR A 26 21.02 -6.59 3.28
N VAL A 27 20.51 -7.62 2.60
CA VAL A 27 19.24 -8.29 2.92
C VAL A 27 19.32 -8.94 4.31
N PHE A 28 20.41 -9.64 4.61
CA PHE A 28 20.63 -10.26 5.91
C PHE A 28 20.76 -9.22 7.04
N TYR A 29 21.51 -8.14 6.81
CA TYR A 29 21.63 -7.03 7.76
C TYR A 29 20.26 -6.40 8.07
N LYS A 30 19.46 -6.11 7.03
CA LYS A 30 18.10 -5.58 7.18
C LYS A 30 17.19 -6.56 7.92
N MET A 31 17.27 -7.86 7.61
CA MET A 31 16.52 -8.91 8.32
C MET A 31 16.87 -8.88 9.81
N VAL A 32 18.16 -8.98 10.17
CA VAL A 32 18.60 -8.99 11.57
C VAL A 32 18.16 -7.71 12.29
N LYS A 33 18.33 -6.54 11.66
CA LYS A 33 17.90 -5.26 12.23
C LYS A 33 16.40 -5.25 12.53
N THR A 34 15.58 -5.68 11.57
CA THR A 34 14.12 -5.78 11.72
C THR A 34 13.72 -6.76 12.82
N ARG A 35 14.31 -7.97 12.83
CA ARG A 35 13.98 -8.99 13.83
C ARG A 35 14.38 -8.56 15.24
N LEU A 36 15.54 -7.91 15.40
CA LEU A 36 15.97 -7.36 16.69
C LEU A 36 15.05 -6.23 17.18
N TYR A 37 14.56 -5.38 16.28
CA TYR A 37 13.59 -4.35 16.62
C TYR A 37 12.29 -4.96 17.17
N MET A 38 11.71 -5.94 16.46
CA MET A 38 10.49 -6.63 16.90
C MET A 38 10.69 -7.44 18.18
N TYR A 39 11.85 -8.08 18.34
CA TYR A 39 12.20 -8.77 19.58
C TYR A 39 12.22 -7.83 20.79
N ARG A 40 12.75 -6.61 20.63
CA ARG A 40 12.75 -5.60 21.71
C ARG A 40 11.34 -5.17 22.07
N LEU A 41 10.49 -4.89 21.08
CA LEU A 41 9.08 -4.56 21.30
C LEU A 41 8.34 -5.70 22.02
N ARG A 42 8.59 -6.95 21.61
CA ARG A 42 8.02 -8.13 22.27
C ARG A 42 8.46 -8.20 23.73
N LYS A 43 9.74 -8.00 24.02
CA LYS A 43 10.27 -8.00 25.40
C LYS A 43 9.67 -6.89 26.26
N GLN A 44 9.26 -5.77 25.67
CA GLN A 44 8.55 -4.68 26.33
C GLN A 44 7.06 -4.97 26.57
N GLY A 45 6.53 -6.11 26.10
CA GLY A 45 5.12 -6.45 26.24
C GLY A 45 4.20 -5.70 25.27
N MET A 46 4.74 -5.18 24.17
CA MET A 46 3.92 -4.51 23.15
C MET A 46 2.98 -5.49 22.44
N PRO A 47 1.77 -5.06 22.05
CA PRO A 47 0.78 -5.94 21.44
C PRO A 47 1.26 -6.41 20.07
N MET A 48 1.33 -7.73 19.89
CA MET A 48 1.63 -8.38 18.62
C MET A 48 1.13 -9.83 18.65
N PRO A 49 0.82 -10.43 17.48
CA PRO A 49 0.51 -11.85 17.41
C PRO A 49 1.76 -12.72 17.70
N PRO A 50 1.63 -14.05 17.73
CA PRO A 50 2.78 -14.94 17.92
C PRO A 50 3.90 -14.65 16.91
N TRP A 51 5.07 -14.24 17.42
CA TRP A 51 6.22 -13.82 16.62
C TRP A 51 7.29 -14.90 16.52
N ASP A 52 7.74 -15.16 15.29
CA ASP A 52 8.83 -16.08 14.95
C ASP A 52 10.15 -15.33 14.73
N PRO A 53 11.29 -15.75 15.35
CA PRO A 53 12.57 -15.05 15.20
C PRO A 53 13.13 -15.01 13.78
N ILE A 54 12.79 -15.98 12.94
CA ILE A 54 13.29 -16.09 11.56
C ILE A 54 12.27 -15.47 10.61
N PHE A 55 11.01 -15.90 10.71
CA PHE A 55 9.95 -15.55 9.76
C PHE A 55 9.12 -14.33 10.18
N GLY A 56 9.34 -13.75 11.35
CA GLY A 56 8.51 -12.68 11.89
C GLY A 56 7.06 -13.16 12.03
N HIS A 57 6.15 -12.49 11.35
CA HIS A 57 4.73 -12.85 11.27
C HIS A 57 4.33 -13.43 9.91
N LEU A 58 5.27 -13.77 9.03
CA LEU A 58 4.94 -14.35 7.72
C LEU A 58 4.18 -15.67 7.82
N ARG A 59 4.40 -16.46 8.88
CA ARG A 59 3.76 -17.78 9.05
C ARG A 59 2.24 -17.71 9.23
N ILE A 60 1.72 -16.61 9.75
CA ILE A 60 0.27 -16.44 9.97
C ILE A 60 -0.44 -15.91 8.71
N MET A 61 0.30 -15.29 7.78
CA MET A 61 -0.29 -14.62 6.61
C MET A 61 -1.07 -15.56 5.67
N PRO A 62 -0.58 -16.76 5.31
CA PRO A 62 -1.35 -17.67 4.46
C PRO A 62 -2.65 -18.15 5.11
N GLY A 63 -2.66 -18.31 6.43
CA GLY A 63 -3.85 -18.68 7.19
C GLY A 63 -4.91 -17.58 7.17
N LEU A 64 -4.48 -16.31 7.27
CA LEU A 64 -5.38 -15.15 7.16
C LEU A 64 -5.87 -14.96 5.72
N ALA A 65 -4.99 -15.11 4.72
CA ALA A 65 -5.35 -14.98 3.32
C ALA A 65 -6.43 -15.99 2.89
N LYS A 66 -6.38 -17.24 3.39
CA LYS A 66 -7.41 -18.25 3.14
C LYS A 66 -8.79 -17.93 3.73
N LYS A 67 -8.86 -17.04 4.71
CA LYS A 67 -10.12 -16.60 5.34
C LYS A 67 -10.74 -15.42 4.62
N CYS A 68 -9.95 -14.72 3.80
CA CYS A 68 -10.43 -13.61 3.01
C CYS A 68 -10.95 -14.12 1.65
N PRO A 69 -11.98 -13.47 1.08
CA PRO A 69 -12.28 -13.59 -0.34
C PRO A 69 -11.02 -13.39 -1.21
N SER A 70 -10.97 -14.00 -2.40
CA SER A 70 -9.78 -13.92 -3.27
C SER A 70 -9.48 -12.51 -3.77
N ASP A 71 -10.50 -11.65 -3.80
CA ASP A 71 -10.51 -10.24 -4.19
C ASP A 71 -10.38 -9.28 -2.97
N ALA A 72 -10.17 -9.81 -1.77
CA ALA A 72 -10.03 -9.01 -0.57
C ALA A 72 -8.73 -8.19 -0.55
N MET A 73 -8.83 -6.94 -0.09
CA MET A 73 -7.67 -6.10 0.14
C MET A 73 -6.85 -6.63 1.32
N GLN A 74 -5.51 -6.59 1.21
CA GLN A 74 -4.63 -7.13 2.26
C GLN A 74 -4.89 -6.53 3.66
N SER A 75 -5.34 -5.28 3.75
CA SER A 75 -5.70 -4.65 5.03
C SER A 75 -6.85 -5.37 5.76
N GLN A 76 -7.76 -6.03 5.04
CA GLN A 76 -8.85 -6.81 5.62
C GLN A 76 -8.32 -8.03 6.38
N SER A 77 -7.22 -8.63 5.92
CA SER A 77 -6.57 -9.73 6.64
C SER A 77 -6.07 -9.30 8.04
N PHE A 78 -5.65 -8.04 8.20
CA PHE A 78 -5.25 -7.49 9.50
C PHE A 78 -6.45 -7.17 10.39
N ALA A 79 -7.59 -6.80 9.80
CA ALA A 79 -8.83 -6.64 10.56
C ALA A 79 -9.31 -7.99 11.12
N ILE A 80 -9.27 -9.06 10.32
CA ILE A 80 -9.58 -10.43 10.81
C ILE A 80 -8.63 -10.82 11.94
N LEU A 81 -7.32 -10.60 11.76
CA LEU A 81 -6.32 -10.87 12.79
C LEU A 81 -6.62 -10.13 14.10
N SER A 82 -7.03 -8.86 14.02
CA SER A 82 -7.44 -8.06 15.18
C SER A 82 -8.65 -8.64 15.92
N MET A 83 -9.58 -9.26 15.19
CA MET A 83 -10.80 -9.84 15.75
C MET A 83 -10.54 -11.20 16.41
N GLU A 84 -9.60 -11.99 15.86
CA GLU A 84 -9.32 -13.36 16.33
C GLU A 84 -8.49 -13.44 17.61
N TYR A 85 -7.73 -12.39 17.93
CA TYR A 85 -6.84 -12.38 19.10
C TYR A 85 -7.30 -11.36 20.14
N PRO A 86 -7.91 -11.82 21.26
CA PRO A 86 -8.26 -10.95 22.38
C PRO A 86 -7.01 -10.25 22.92
N GLY A 87 -6.90 -8.94 22.71
CA GLY A 87 -5.73 -8.13 23.06
C GLY A 87 -5.11 -7.37 21.88
N LEU A 88 -5.42 -7.73 20.64
CA LEU A 88 -4.97 -6.99 19.45
C LEU A 88 -6.01 -5.98 18.93
N GLN A 89 -7.21 -5.97 19.51
CA GLN A 89 -8.35 -5.14 19.07
C GLN A 89 -8.09 -3.64 19.07
N ASN A 90 -7.19 -3.15 19.92
CA ASN A 90 -6.84 -1.74 19.97
C ASN A 90 -5.83 -1.36 18.87
N GLY A 91 -4.87 -2.25 18.62
CA GLY A 91 -3.83 -2.11 17.62
C GLY A 91 -2.65 -3.02 17.96
N PHE A 92 -1.81 -3.32 16.97
CA PHE A 92 -0.74 -4.30 17.16
C PHE A 92 0.42 -4.10 16.18
N TYR A 93 1.61 -4.54 16.58
CA TYR A 93 2.77 -4.59 15.71
C TYR A 93 2.76 -5.86 14.85
N ILE A 94 3.09 -5.70 13.57
CA ILE A 94 3.27 -6.81 12.65
C ILE A 94 4.57 -6.66 11.86
N ASP A 95 5.13 -7.79 11.44
CA ASP A 95 6.44 -7.90 10.79
C ASP A 95 6.32 -8.92 9.66
N VAL A 96 6.11 -8.41 8.46
CA VAL A 96 5.99 -9.20 7.23
C VAL A 96 7.17 -8.94 6.28
N TRP A 97 8.32 -8.54 6.83
CA TRP A 97 9.55 -8.42 6.05
C TRP A 97 9.92 -9.79 5.46
N PRO A 98 10.29 -9.88 4.16
CA PRO A 98 10.81 -8.79 3.30
C PRO A 98 9.77 -8.02 2.46
N PHE A 99 8.48 -8.34 2.56
CA PHE A 99 7.47 -7.73 1.69
C PHE A 99 7.11 -6.31 2.11
N MET A 100 7.05 -6.04 3.41
CA MET A 100 6.82 -4.70 3.96
C MET A 100 7.67 -4.49 5.22
N TYR A 101 7.96 -3.23 5.54
CA TYR A 101 8.59 -2.89 6.82
C TYR A 101 7.65 -3.25 7.99
N PRO A 102 8.21 -3.54 9.17
CA PRO A 102 7.42 -3.68 10.37
C PRO A 102 6.56 -2.43 10.59
N MET A 103 5.31 -2.65 10.97
CA MET A 103 4.34 -1.58 11.11
C MET A 103 3.45 -1.81 12.32
N PHE A 104 2.88 -0.71 12.82
CA PHE A 104 1.82 -0.75 13.81
C PHE A 104 0.48 -0.60 13.09
N VAL A 105 -0.40 -1.60 13.23
CA VAL A 105 -1.73 -1.59 12.67
C VAL A 105 -2.68 -0.90 13.65
N CYS A 106 -3.24 0.23 13.24
CA CYS A 106 -4.28 0.92 13.98
C CYS A 106 -5.64 0.31 13.66
N THR A 107 -6.34 -0.19 14.68
CA THR A 107 -7.63 -0.87 14.52
C THR A 107 -8.78 -0.12 15.21
N THR A 108 -8.50 1.05 15.81
CA THR A 108 -9.49 1.85 16.52
C THR A 108 -9.45 3.34 16.13
N PRO A 109 -10.60 4.05 16.17
CA PRO A 109 -10.65 5.47 15.87
C PRO A 109 -9.73 6.35 16.74
N PRO A 110 -9.61 6.15 18.07
CA PRO A 110 -8.72 6.98 18.90
C PRO A 110 -7.25 6.91 18.47
N LEU A 111 -6.76 5.72 18.11
CA LEU A 111 -5.38 5.56 17.63
C LEU A 111 -5.19 6.17 16.24
N ALA A 112 -6.19 6.08 15.36
CA ALA A 112 -6.17 6.76 14.07
C ALA A 112 -6.11 8.29 14.23
N VAL A 113 -6.88 8.87 15.16
CA VAL A 113 -6.82 10.30 15.48
C VAL A 113 -5.44 10.68 16.02
N GLN A 114 -4.88 9.88 16.94
CA GLN A 114 -3.53 10.16 17.45
C GLN A 114 -2.48 10.15 16.33
N ALA A 115 -2.49 9.13 15.48
CA ALA A 115 -1.52 8.98 14.40
C ALA A 115 -1.66 10.07 13.33
N CYS A 116 -2.88 10.34 12.87
CA CYS A 116 -3.12 11.18 11.70
C CYS A 116 -3.37 12.66 12.03
N GLN A 117 -3.82 12.99 13.25
CA GLN A 117 -4.23 14.36 13.59
C GLN A 117 -3.44 14.92 14.77
N THR A 118 -3.40 14.22 15.92
CA THR A 118 -2.74 14.72 17.13
C THR A 118 -1.23 14.85 16.94
N TYR A 119 -0.59 13.77 16.49
CA TYR A 119 0.84 13.75 16.23
C TYR A 119 1.17 13.99 14.76
N ASN A 120 0.20 13.81 13.86
CA ASN A 120 0.37 13.97 12.41
C ASN A 120 1.67 13.29 11.93
N LEU A 121 1.78 11.98 12.21
CA LEU A 121 2.98 11.20 11.94
C LEU A 121 3.36 11.31 10.46
N THR A 122 4.65 11.52 10.20
CA THR A 122 5.15 11.69 8.84
C THR A 122 4.96 10.42 8.02
N LYS A 123 4.55 10.59 6.77
CA LYS A 123 4.53 9.51 5.79
C LYS A 123 5.96 9.00 5.58
N PRO A 124 6.18 7.68 5.45
CA PRO A 124 7.50 7.13 5.20
C PRO A 124 7.90 7.36 3.74
N THR A 125 8.45 8.55 3.45
CA THR A 125 8.81 8.99 2.08
C THR A 125 9.69 7.96 1.36
N ASP A 126 10.72 7.42 2.01
CA ASP A 126 11.63 6.43 1.41
C ASP A 126 10.93 5.13 0.97
N LEU A 127 9.83 4.76 1.64
CA LEU A 127 9.03 3.59 1.28
C LEU A 127 8.05 3.93 0.16
N LEU A 128 7.33 5.04 0.29
CA LEU A 128 6.25 5.40 -0.63
C LEU A 128 6.79 5.90 -1.98
N ALA A 129 7.90 6.64 -2.00
CA ALA A 129 8.46 7.22 -3.21
C ALA A 129 8.83 6.16 -4.26
N GLY A 130 9.44 5.04 -3.84
CA GLY A 130 9.78 3.95 -4.76
C GLY A 130 8.56 3.28 -5.41
N PHE A 131 7.39 3.37 -4.78
CA PHE A 131 6.13 2.82 -5.30
C PHE A 131 5.33 3.86 -6.11
N ILE A 132 5.20 5.09 -5.60
CA ILE A 132 4.30 6.11 -6.14
C ILE A 132 4.95 6.94 -7.24
N ASN A 133 6.21 7.38 -7.05
CA ASN A 133 6.85 8.31 -7.98
C ASN A 133 6.93 7.79 -9.43
N PRO A 134 7.13 6.48 -9.71
CA PRO A 134 7.09 5.96 -11.08
C PRO A 134 5.76 6.22 -11.80
N MET A 135 4.64 6.24 -11.06
CA MET A 135 3.31 6.53 -11.61
C MET A 135 3.04 8.04 -11.69
N ALA A 136 3.49 8.78 -10.68
CA ALA A 136 3.20 10.21 -10.55
C ALA A 136 4.20 11.14 -11.28
N GLY A 137 5.31 10.60 -11.82
CA GLY A 137 6.32 11.38 -12.53
C GLY A 137 7.31 12.12 -11.61
N GLY A 138 7.37 11.78 -10.32
CA GLY A 138 8.27 12.41 -9.35
C GLY A 138 7.65 12.57 -7.96
N ASP A 139 8.28 13.42 -7.16
CA ASP A 139 7.79 13.77 -5.83
C ASP A 139 6.42 14.44 -5.92
N ASN A 140 5.54 14.07 -4.99
CA ASN A 140 4.13 14.46 -5.00
C ASN A 140 3.60 14.48 -3.57
N PHE A 141 2.39 15.02 -3.37
CA PHE A 141 1.82 15.15 -2.02
C PHE A 141 1.49 13.80 -1.34
N PHE A 142 1.53 12.66 -2.04
CA PHE A 142 1.42 11.35 -1.39
C PHE A 142 2.74 10.91 -0.73
N THR A 143 3.89 11.44 -1.17
CA THR A 143 5.22 11.07 -0.68
C THR A 143 5.88 12.16 0.15
N THR A 144 5.47 13.42 -0.02
CA THR A 144 6.00 14.57 0.73
C THR A 144 5.28 14.79 2.07
N ASN A 145 5.94 15.54 2.96
CA ASN A 145 5.47 15.92 4.29
C ASN A 145 5.62 17.44 4.53
N GLY A 146 5.04 17.95 5.61
CA GLY A 146 5.28 19.32 6.08
C GLY A 146 4.83 20.43 5.12
N ALA A 147 5.65 21.45 4.96
CA ALA A 147 5.32 22.63 4.16
C ALA A 147 5.17 22.34 2.66
N VAL A 148 6.00 21.43 2.11
CA VAL A 148 5.92 21.02 0.69
C VAL A 148 4.60 20.32 0.45
N TRP A 149 4.27 19.32 1.28
CA TRP A 149 2.98 18.65 1.23
C TRP A 149 1.81 19.64 1.30
N LYS A 150 1.87 20.59 2.24
CA LYS A 150 0.80 21.57 2.43
C LYS A 150 0.59 22.40 1.16
N ARG A 151 1.67 22.94 0.59
CA ARG A 151 1.64 23.72 -0.64
C ARG A 151 1.00 22.92 -1.79
N ASP A 152 1.46 21.69 -2.01
CA ASP A 152 0.98 20.85 -3.11
C ASP A 152 -0.49 20.44 -2.91
N ARG A 153 -0.86 20.13 -1.66
CA ARG A 153 -2.24 19.82 -1.27
C ARG A 153 -3.17 21.01 -1.47
N ASP A 154 -2.73 22.21 -1.11
CA ASP A 154 -3.49 23.45 -1.29
C ASP A 154 -3.74 23.72 -2.78
N LEU A 155 -2.72 23.53 -3.63
CA LEU A 155 -2.88 23.64 -5.08
C LEU A 155 -3.90 22.63 -5.62
N PHE A 156 -3.80 21.37 -5.18
CA PHE A 156 -4.70 20.30 -5.60
C PHE A 156 -6.15 20.52 -5.13
N ASN A 157 -6.36 21.10 -3.94
CA ASN A 157 -7.69 21.34 -3.39
C ASN A 157 -8.58 22.23 -4.26
N HIS A 158 -8.01 23.11 -5.09
CA HIS A 158 -8.80 23.99 -5.96
C HIS A 158 -9.70 23.21 -6.93
N GLY A 159 -9.21 22.11 -7.50
CA GLY A 159 -9.99 21.23 -8.38
C GLY A 159 -11.14 20.50 -7.67
N PHE A 160 -11.09 20.41 -6.35
CA PHE A 160 -12.12 19.77 -5.52
C PHE A 160 -12.94 20.80 -4.73
N SER A 161 -12.90 22.08 -5.13
CA SER A 161 -13.75 23.11 -4.55
C SER A 161 -15.22 22.88 -4.91
N MET A 162 -16.15 23.35 -4.07
CA MET A 162 -17.58 23.25 -4.35
C MET A 162 -17.95 23.83 -5.72
N ALA A 163 -17.35 24.96 -6.10
CA ALA A 163 -17.60 25.59 -7.40
C ALA A 163 -17.14 24.71 -8.57
N ALA A 164 -15.95 24.07 -8.45
CA ALA A 164 -15.46 23.14 -9.45
C ALA A 164 -16.39 21.92 -9.54
N VAL A 165 -16.71 21.29 -8.40
CA VAL A 165 -17.60 20.11 -8.35
C VAL A 165 -18.97 20.41 -8.98
N LEU A 166 -19.59 21.54 -8.62
CA LEU A 166 -20.89 21.93 -9.19
C LEU A 166 -20.81 22.20 -10.70
N GLY A 167 -19.67 22.71 -11.19
CA GLY A 167 -19.45 22.90 -12.63
C GLY A 167 -19.36 21.60 -13.43
N HIS A 168 -19.19 20.45 -12.77
CA HIS A 168 -19.08 19.13 -13.41
C HIS A 168 -20.32 18.25 -13.24
N VAL A 169 -21.35 18.72 -12.52
CA VAL A 169 -22.54 17.90 -12.20
C VAL A 169 -23.22 17.38 -13.45
N ASP A 170 -23.35 18.20 -14.49
CA ASP A 170 -24.01 17.79 -15.73
C ASP A 170 -23.31 16.57 -16.38
N TYR A 171 -21.98 16.60 -16.48
CA TYR A 171 -21.18 15.46 -16.99
C TYR A 171 -21.29 14.22 -16.09
N ILE A 172 -21.30 14.40 -14.77
CA ILE A 172 -21.47 13.27 -13.83
C ILE A 172 -22.84 12.62 -14.04
N LEU A 173 -23.89 13.42 -14.27
CA LEU A 173 -25.25 12.91 -14.50
C LEU A 173 -25.34 12.17 -15.85
N GLU A 174 -24.73 12.69 -16.91
CA GLU A 174 -24.67 12.02 -18.21
C GLU A 174 -24.05 10.62 -18.11
N GLU A 175 -22.88 10.51 -17.47
CA GLU A 175 -22.23 9.20 -17.28
C GLU A 175 -23.02 8.29 -16.32
N ALA A 176 -23.69 8.87 -15.32
CA ALA A 176 -24.51 8.11 -14.38
C ALA A 176 -25.75 7.51 -15.05
N GLU A 177 -26.35 8.22 -16.02
CA GLU A 177 -27.46 7.70 -16.82
C GLU A 177 -27.06 6.46 -17.61
N ILE A 178 -25.90 6.50 -18.27
CA ILE A 178 -25.33 5.35 -19.00
C ILE A 178 -25.08 4.18 -18.04
N TYR A 179 -24.43 4.44 -16.91
CA TYR A 179 -24.15 3.42 -15.89
C TYR A 179 -25.44 2.75 -15.39
N VAL A 180 -26.48 3.53 -15.09
CA VAL A 180 -27.79 3.01 -14.65
C VAL A 180 -28.49 2.22 -15.75
N GLU A 181 -28.37 2.64 -17.02
CA GLU A 181 -28.91 1.89 -18.15
C GLU A 181 -28.27 0.50 -18.26
N ILE A 182 -26.93 0.41 -18.18
CA ILE A 182 -26.21 -0.87 -18.21
C ILE A 182 -26.65 -1.78 -17.06
N LEU A 183 -26.80 -1.23 -15.85
CA LEU A 183 -27.33 -1.99 -14.70
C LEU A 183 -28.76 -2.50 -14.94
N ARG A 184 -29.63 -1.69 -15.56
CA ARG A 184 -30.98 -2.11 -15.93
C ARG A 184 -30.96 -3.22 -16.98
N GLU A 185 -30.03 -3.21 -17.92
CA GLU A 185 -29.88 -4.29 -18.89
C GLU A 185 -29.50 -5.60 -18.22
N HIS A 186 -28.50 -5.59 -17.33
CA HIS A 186 -28.13 -6.79 -16.56
C HIS A 186 -29.30 -7.31 -15.72
N ALA A 187 -30.03 -6.41 -15.05
CA ALA A 187 -31.22 -6.78 -14.29
C ALA A 187 -32.32 -7.44 -15.16
N LYS A 188 -32.54 -6.95 -16.39
CA LYS A 188 -33.48 -7.55 -17.33
C LYS A 188 -33.01 -8.90 -17.87
N LYS A 189 -31.70 -9.04 -18.13
CA LYS A 189 -31.07 -10.29 -18.59
C LYS A 189 -31.08 -11.36 -17.49
N GLY A 190 -31.00 -10.94 -16.22
CA GLY A 190 -30.88 -11.84 -15.07
C GLY A 190 -29.52 -12.54 -15.02
N ASP A 191 -28.49 -11.94 -15.60
CA ASP A 191 -27.13 -12.49 -15.65
C ASP A 191 -26.29 -12.05 -14.44
N THR A 192 -25.10 -12.64 -14.31
CA THR A 192 -24.10 -12.26 -13.30
C THR A 192 -22.98 -11.51 -14.00
N PHE A 193 -22.59 -10.36 -13.44
CA PHE A 193 -21.55 -9.49 -13.97
C PHE A 193 -20.66 -8.96 -12.84
N SER A 194 -19.50 -8.40 -13.19
CA SER A 194 -18.59 -7.76 -12.25
C SER A 194 -19.04 -6.33 -11.96
N MET A 195 -19.47 -6.06 -10.73
CA MET A 195 -19.82 -4.70 -10.30
C MET A 195 -18.56 -3.80 -10.24
N ASP A 196 -17.41 -4.38 -9.90
CA ASP A 196 -16.15 -3.64 -9.79
C ASP A 196 -15.71 -3.10 -11.16
N ASP A 197 -15.74 -3.94 -12.21
CA ASP A 197 -15.38 -3.51 -13.56
C ASP A 197 -16.31 -2.41 -14.08
N LEU A 198 -17.63 -2.58 -13.87
CA LEU A 198 -18.61 -1.62 -14.35
C LEU A 198 -18.50 -0.27 -13.61
N ALA A 199 -18.35 -0.31 -12.27
CA ALA A 199 -18.17 0.89 -11.48
C ALA A 199 -16.82 1.58 -11.78
N CYS A 200 -15.77 0.82 -12.04
CA CYS A 200 -14.47 1.34 -12.44
C CYS A 200 -14.54 2.08 -13.79
N ASN A 201 -15.20 1.50 -14.79
CA ASN A 201 -15.41 2.15 -16.08
C ASN A 201 -16.16 3.48 -15.92
N TYR A 202 -17.30 3.47 -15.21
CA TYR A 202 -18.06 4.69 -14.92
C TYR A 202 -17.20 5.76 -14.23
N MET A 203 -16.41 5.39 -13.22
CA MET A 203 -15.53 6.32 -12.53
C MET A 203 -14.43 6.87 -13.46
N MET A 204 -13.89 6.05 -14.36
CA MET A 204 -12.90 6.48 -15.34
C MET A 204 -13.50 7.44 -16.38
N ASP A 205 -14.73 7.20 -16.84
CA ASP A 205 -15.42 8.08 -17.79
C ASP A 205 -15.68 9.46 -17.16
N VAL A 206 -16.18 9.48 -15.91
CA VAL A 206 -16.35 10.72 -15.15
C VAL A 206 -15.02 11.46 -14.96
N VAL A 207 -13.96 10.75 -14.51
CA VAL A 207 -12.65 11.38 -14.29
C VAL A 207 -12.06 11.88 -15.61
N GLY A 208 -12.22 11.13 -16.69
CA GLY A 208 -11.78 11.50 -18.03
C GLY A 208 -12.43 12.80 -18.49
N ASN A 209 -13.77 12.90 -18.41
CA ASN A 209 -14.49 14.10 -18.81
C ASN A 209 -14.20 15.32 -17.95
N VAL A 210 -13.90 15.12 -16.66
CA VAL A 210 -13.68 16.21 -15.71
C VAL A 210 -12.24 16.72 -15.70
N ALA A 211 -11.26 15.83 -15.90
CA ALA A 211 -9.85 16.13 -15.63
C ALA A 211 -8.93 16.10 -16.87
N LEU A 212 -9.36 15.53 -18.00
CA LEU A 212 -8.55 15.39 -19.23
C LEU A 212 -9.16 16.18 -20.40
#